data_AF-A0A7M3XUI5-F1
#
_entry.id   AF-A0A7M3XUI5-F1
#
_cell.length_a   1.000
_cell.length_b   1.000
_cell.length_c   1.000
_cell.angle_alpha   90.00
_cell.angle_beta   90.00
_cell.angle_gamma   90.00
#
_symmetry.space_group_name_H-M   'P 1'
#
loop_
_entity.id
_entity.type
_entity.pdbx_description
1 polymer ?
#
loop_
_entity_poly.entity_id
_entity_poly.type
_entity_poly.pdbx_seq_one_letter_code
_entity_poly.pdbx_strand_id
1 'polypeptide(L)'
;MWTRKAAFTLVAGLSLILIGMMISNFQMMILGFTFIAFITVNSWMSGHGDIEVQRTLSADNLYKGDDLYVELLVINRSLRRTQTLEVFDNVPHEMKLRSGLNQMRLDLKPGESARIRYVLRCPLRGHYTIGPVSLRHRNTFNLGVEEMRVDHHSDVIVFPQVKDVEEAFLRSRTPKMYTGATTLRTPGQGSEFYSLREYVPGDPFKSI
;
A
#
# COMPACT_ATOMS: atom_id res chain seq x y z
N MET A 1 -20.00 7.04 -14.69
CA MET A 1 -21.33 7.20 -14.06
C MET A 1 -21.88 8.60 -14.31
N TRP A 2 -23.16 8.71 -14.65
CA TRP A 2 -23.83 10.00 -14.88
C TRP A 2 -24.25 10.62 -13.55
N THR A 3 -24.05 11.93 -13.39
CA THR A 3 -24.42 12.62 -12.15
C THR A 3 -25.91 12.96 -12.12
N ARG A 4 -26.44 13.23 -10.92
CA ARG A 4 -27.82 13.73 -10.75
C ARG A 4 -28.07 14.98 -11.60
N LYS A 5 -27.06 15.84 -11.76
CA LYS A 5 -27.15 17.05 -12.60
C LYS A 5 -27.39 16.69 -14.06
N ALA A 6 -26.65 15.73 -14.60
CA ALA A 6 -26.84 15.28 -15.98
C ALA A 6 -28.25 14.69 -16.21
N ALA A 7 -28.75 13.91 -15.25
CA ALA A 7 -30.11 13.39 -15.30
C ALA A 7 -31.17 14.50 -15.31
N PHE A 8 -31.06 15.50 -14.41
CA PHE A 8 -31.99 16.64 -14.39
C PHE A 8 -31.93 17.45 -15.69
N THR A 9 -30.74 17.71 -16.24
CA THR A 9 -30.62 18.43 -17.52
C THR A 9 -31.22 17.65 -18.69
N LEU A 10 -31.09 16.32 -18.67
CA LEU A 10 -31.65 15.45 -19.72
C LEU A 10 -33.18 15.43 -19.63
N VAL A 11 -33.73 15.24 -18.42
CA VAL A 11 -35.19 15.26 -18.19
C VAL A 11 -35.77 16.62 -18.53
N ALA A 12 -35.10 17.72 -18.14
CA ALA A 12 -35.51 19.07 -18.52
C ALA A 12 -35.52 19.25 -20.04
N GLY A 13 -34.47 18.82 -20.74
CA GLY A 13 -34.39 18.83 -22.20
C GLY A 13 -35.53 18.06 -22.87
N LEU A 14 -35.78 16.81 -22.45
CA LEU A 14 -36.88 15.99 -22.97
C LEU A 14 -38.25 16.61 -22.69
N SER A 15 -38.47 17.12 -21.48
CA SER A 15 -39.75 17.74 -21.10
C SER A 15 -40.06 18.98 -21.95
N LEU A 16 -39.06 19.81 -22.23
CA LEU A 16 -39.18 20.99 -23.11
C LEU A 16 -39.52 20.59 -24.55
N ILE A 17 -38.94 19.50 -25.06
CA ILE A 17 -39.27 18.99 -26.40
C ILE A 17 -40.73 18.53 -26.45
N LEU A 18 -41.18 17.75 -25.46
CA LEU A 18 -42.55 17.23 -25.43
C LEU A 18 -43.58 18.36 -25.28
N ILE A 19 -43.35 19.31 -24.37
CA ILE A 19 -44.23 20.48 -24.20
C ILE A 19 -44.21 21.35 -25.45
N GLY A 20 -43.04 21.56 -26.06
CA GLY A 20 -42.89 22.29 -27.30
C GLY A 20 -43.66 21.65 -28.47
N MET A 21 -43.63 20.32 -28.58
CA MET A 21 -44.43 19.58 -29.57
C MET A 21 -45.93 19.71 -29.30
N MET A 22 -46.37 19.63 -28.04
CA MET A 22 -47.79 19.73 -27.68
C MET A 22 -48.38 21.12 -28.00
N ILE A 23 -47.61 22.18 -27.78
CA ILE A 23 -48.01 23.58 -28.04
C ILE A 23 -47.66 23.99 -29.50
N SER A 24 -47.00 23.13 -30.27
CA SER A 24 -46.44 23.45 -31.60
C SER A 24 -45.52 24.69 -31.59
N ASN A 25 -44.79 24.90 -30.49
CA ASN A 25 -43.86 26.00 -30.34
C ASN A 25 -42.41 25.56 -30.67
N PHE A 26 -41.89 26.04 -31.80
CA PHE A 26 -40.54 25.71 -32.27
C PHE A 26 -39.43 26.21 -31.31
N GLN A 27 -39.63 27.33 -30.60
CA GLN A 27 -38.60 27.90 -29.72
C GLN A 27 -38.32 26.99 -28.53
N MET A 28 -39.35 26.42 -27.91
CA MET A 28 -39.19 25.47 -26.80
C MET A 28 -38.49 24.19 -27.25
N MET A 29 -38.81 23.70 -28.46
CA MET A 29 -38.19 22.52 -29.02
C MET A 29 -36.68 22.74 -29.28
N ILE A 30 -36.30 23.90 -29.84
CA ILE A 30 -34.89 24.26 -30.03
C ILE A 30 -34.15 24.28 -28.70
N LEU A 31 -34.73 24.88 -27.65
CA LEU A 31 -34.14 24.91 -26.32
C LEU A 31 -33.97 23.50 -25.71
N GLY A 32 -34.92 22.61 -25.93
CA GLY A 32 -34.79 21.22 -25.49
C GLY A 32 -33.65 20.47 -26.20
N PHE A 33 -33.52 20.65 -27.52
CA PHE A 33 -32.41 20.09 -28.29
C PHE A 33 -31.05 20.65 -27.89
N THR A 34 -30.94 21.93 -27.54
CA THR A 34 -29.66 22.50 -27.09
C THR A 34 -29.19 21.87 -25.78
N PHE A 35 -30.09 21.54 -24.84
CA PHE A 35 -29.72 20.82 -23.63
C PHE A 35 -29.23 19.39 -23.91
N ILE A 36 -29.90 18.66 -24.81
CA ILE A 36 -29.46 17.31 -25.20
C ILE A 36 -28.11 17.36 -25.93
N ALA A 37 -27.95 18.31 -26.86
CA ALA A 37 -26.70 18.53 -27.57
C ALA A 37 -25.56 18.90 -26.59
N PHE A 38 -25.84 19.77 -25.62
CA PHE A 38 -24.88 20.18 -24.59
C PHE A 38 -24.36 18.99 -23.77
N ILE A 39 -25.25 18.08 -23.35
CA ILE A 39 -24.86 16.86 -22.63
C ILE A 39 -24.03 15.94 -23.54
N THR A 40 -24.46 15.76 -24.78
CA THR A 40 -23.79 14.86 -25.73
C THR A 40 -22.37 15.34 -26.05
N VAL A 41 -22.19 16.63 -26.32
CA VAL A 41 -20.88 17.25 -26.56
C VAL A 41 -19.98 17.13 -25.33
N ASN A 42 -20.52 17.38 -24.14
CA ASN A 42 -19.77 17.22 -22.89
C ASN A 42 -19.39 15.78 -22.61
N SER A 43 -20.26 14.82 -22.93
CA SER A 43 -19.96 13.39 -22.77
C SER A 43 -18.90 12.93 -23.77
N TRP A 44 -18.84 13.51 -24.97
CA TRP A 44 -17.81 13.21 -25.97
C TRP A 44 -16.45 13.82 -25.60
N MET A 45 -16.44 15.04 -25.07
CA MET A 45 -15.23 15.67 -24.56
C MET A 45 -14.77 15.07 -23.23
N SER A 46 -15.66 14.36 -22.53
CA SER A 46 -15.34 13.55 -21.35
C SER A 46 -14.43 12.41 -21.76
N GLY A 47 -13.16 12.51 -21.40
CA GLY A 47 -12.19 11.45 -21.55
C GLY A 47 -10.96 11.84 -20.80
N HIS A 48 -10.56 11.00 -19.85
CA HIS A 48 -9.32 11.22 -19.14
C HIS A 48 -8.14 11.13 -20.10
N GLY A 49 -7.15 11.96 -19.86
CA GLY A 49 -5.86 11.77 -20.50
C GLY A 49 -5.24 10.42 -20.10
N ASP A 50 -4.32 9.93 -20.92
CA ASP A 50 -3.31 8.99 -20.48
C ASP A 50 -2.55 9.61 -19.29
N ILE A 51 -2.73 9.04 -18.10
CA ILE A 51 -2.14 9.51 -16.85
C ILE A 51 -1.12 8.46 -16.42
N GLU A 52 0.13 8.87 -16.38
CA GLU A 52 1.21 8.07 -15.80
C GLU A 52 1.38 8.45 -14.33
N VAL A 53 1.59 7.44 -13.49
CA VAL A 53 1.89 7.63 -12.08
C VAL A 53 3.18 6.90 -11.72
N GLN A 54 4.05 7.58 -11.01
CA GLN A 54 5.30 7.03 -10.51
C GLN A 54 5.41 7.30 -9.00
N ARG A 55 5.69 6.25 -8.21
CA ARG A 55 5.86 6.35 -6.77
C ARG A 55 7.33 6.16 -6.41
N THR A 56 7.85 7.08 -5.60
CA THR A 56 9.18 6.97 -5.00
C THR A 56 9.02 6.84 -3.49
N LEU A 57 9.67 5.82 -2.93
CA LEU A 57 9.70 5.54 -1.50
C LEU A 57 11.06 5.95 -0.93
N SER A 58 11.11 6.40 0.33
CA SER A 58 12.40 6.67 0.98
C SER A 58 13.20 5.41 1.30
N ALA A 59 12.51 4.28 1.50
CA ALA A 59 13.12 2.98 1.79
C ALA A 59 12.15 1.85 1.48
N ASP A 60 12.67 0.71 1.05
CA ASP A 60 11.89 -0.52 0.81
C ASP A 60 11.82 -1.40 2.07
N ASN A 61 12.78 -1.22 2.97
CA ASN A 61 12.92 -1.95 4.23
C ASN A 61 12.88 -0.97 5.40
N LEU A 62 11.94 -1.15 6.33
CA LEU A 62 11.78 -0.32 7.52
C LEU A 62 11.70 -1.18 8.78
N TYR A 63 11.87 -0.59 9.94
CA TYR A 63 11.56 -1.24 11.21
C TYR A 63 10.19 -0.83 11.74
N LYS A 64 9.64 -1.66 12.62
CA LYS A 64 8.36 -1.41 13.30
C LYS A 64 8.42 -0.07 14.02
N GLY A 65 7.57 0.87 13.63
CA GLY A 65 7.55 2.21 14.17
C GLY A 65 8.54 3.16 13.48
N ASP A 66 8.97 2.88 12.27
CA ASP A 66 9.60 3.90 11.43
C ASP A 66 8.54 4.66 10.63
N ASP A 67 8.96 5.80 10.08
CA ASP A 67 8.18 6.62 9.18
C ASP A 67 8.69 6.43 7.75
N LEU A 68 7.78 6.12 6.82
CA LEU A 68 8.02 5.99 5.40
C LEU A 68 7.60 7.28 4.68
N TYR A 69 8.51 7.91 3.97
CA TYR A 69 8.22 9.08 3.13
C TYR A 69 7.87 8.61 1.73
N VAL A 70 6.72 9.04 1.24
CA VAL A 70 6.20 8.68 -0.09
C VAL A 70 6.07 9.94 -0.94
N GLU A 71 6.64 9.91 -2.14
CA GLU A 71 6.43 10.91 -3.19
C GLU A 71 5.73 10.24 -4.38
N LEU A 72 4.53 10.71 -4.71
CA LEU A 72 3.77 10.28 -5.88
C LEU A 72 3.83 11.37 -6.95
N LEU A 73 4.42 11.06 -8.09
CA LEU A 73 4.45 11.91 -9.27
C LEU A 73 3.33 11.49 -10.21
N VAL A 74 2.45 12.43 -10.55
CA VAL A 74 1.33 12.23 -11.47
C VAL A 74 1.59 13.08 -12.72
N ILE A 75 1.63 12.45 -13.89
CA ILE A 75 1.98 13.09 -15.17
C ILE A 75 0.82 12.91 -16.13
N ASN A 76 0.36 14.01 -16.73
CA ASN A 76 -0.59 13.95 -17.83
C ASN A 76 0.15 13.77 -19.16
N ARG A 77 0.18 12.55 -19.71
CA ARG A 77 0.78 12.25 -21.01
C ARG A 77 -0.15 12.54 -22.19
N SER A 78 -1.40 12.89 -21.93
CA SER A 78 -2.35 13.16 -23.01
C SER A 78 -2.19 14.55 -23.63
N LEU A 79 -2.78 14.71 -24.80
CA LEU A 79 -2.90 15.99 -25.49
C LEU A 79 -4.01 16.89 -24.93
N ARG A 80 -4.75 16.44 -23.91
CA ARG A 80 -5.90 17.16 -23.34
C ARG A 80 -5.62 17.54 -21.89
N ARG A 81 -6.29 18.58 -21.41
CA ARG A 81 -6.25 18.97 -19.99
C ARG A 81 -7.13 18.03 -19.18
N THR A 82 -6.68 17.60 -17.99
CA THR A 82 -7.44 16.66 -17.15
C THR A 82 -8.65 17.27 -16.44
N GLN A 83 -8.83 18.60 -16.48
CA GLN A 83 -9.91 19.31 -15.79
C GLN A 83 -9.88 19.03 -14.28
N THR A 84 -10.87 18.35 -13.70
CA THR A 84 -10.85 17.97 -12.28
C THR A 84 -10.48 16.49 -12.14
N LEU A 85 -9.22 16.23 -11.81
CA LEU A 85 -8.71 14.90 -11.50
C LEU A 85 -8.51 14.76 -9.99
N GLU A 86 -9.20 13.83 -9.36
CA GLU A 86 -8.94 13.43 -7.97
C GLU A 86 -8.04 12.20 -7.99
N VAL A 87 -6.87 12.31 -7.38
CA VAL A 87 -5.91 11.22 -7.23
C VAL A 87 -5.96 10.72 -5.80
N PHE A 88 -6.02 9.41 -5.62
CA PHE A 88 -5.99 8.74 -4.32
C PHE A 88 -5.00 7.59 -4.37
N ASP A 89 -3.95 7.65 -3.55
CA ASP A 89 -3.03 6.53 -3.39
C ASP A 89 -3.57 5.58 -2.31
N ASN A 90 -3.85 4.33 -2.71
CA ASN A 90 -4.36 3.33 -1.78
C ASN A 90 -3.24 2.85 -0.86
N VAL A 91 -3.43 3.04 0.43
CA VAL A 91 -2.47 2.63 1.46
C VAL A 91 -3.08 1.51 2.30
N PRO A 92 -2.31 0.49 2.70
CA PRO A 92 -2.77 -0.56 3.62
C PRO A 92 -3.36 0.00 4.91
N HIS A 93 -4.43 -0.61 5.42
CA HIS A 93 -5.16 -0.13 6.59
C HIS A 93 -4.30 -0.12 7.87
N GLU A 94 -3.30 -0.98 7.93
CA GLU A 94 -2.36 -1.09 9.05
C GLU A 94 -1.44 0.12 9.15
N MET A 95 -1.13 0.78 8.02
CA MET A 95 -0.30 1.97 7.98
C MET A 95 -1.13 3.22 8.24
N LYS A 96 -0.61 4.12 9.09
CA LYS A 96 -1.30 5.35 9.44
C LYS A 96 -0.64 6.55 8.79
N LEU A 97 -1.44 7.43 8.22
CA LEU A 97 -0.94 8.71 7.72
C LEU A 97 -0.49 9.57 8.91
N ARG A 98 0.80 9.91 8.95
CA ARG A 98 1.37 10.77 10.00
C ARG A 98 1.34 12.24 9.58
N SER A 99 1.64 12.53 8.32
CA SER A 99 1.68 13.89 7.77
C SER A 99 1.36 13.88 6.28
N GLY A 100 0.82 14.99 5.78
CA GLY A 100 0.36 15.15 4.40
C GLY A 100 -0.99 14.48 4.13
N LEU A 101 -1.33 14.38 2.86
CA LEU A 101 -2.55 13.72 2.37
C LEU A 101 -2.15 12.76 1.25
N ASN A 102 -2.62 11.52 1.31
CA ASN A 102 -2.49 10.54 0.22
C ASN A 102 -3.52 10.78 -0.90
N GLN A 103 -4.14 11.97 -0.92
CA GLN A 103 -5.13 12.36 -1.92
C GLN A 103 -4.94 13.82 -2.32
N MET A 104 -5.17 14.13 -3.60
CA MET A 104 -5.08 15.49 -4.11
C MET A 104 -6.02 15.69 -5.29
N ARG A 105 -6.59 16.90 -5.40
CA ARG A 105 -7.31 17.33 -6.60
C ARG A 105 -6.36 18.13 -7.49
N LEU A 106 -6.30 17.77 -8.76
CA LEU A 106 -5.36 18.26 -9.74
C LEU A 106 -6.08 18.69 -11.02
N ASP A 107 -5.50 19.68 -11.70
CA ASP A 107 -5.92 20.12 -13.02
C ASP A 107 -4.67 20.31 -13.89
N LEU A 108 -4.24 19.21 -14.53
CA LEU A 108 -2.99 19.13 -15.27
C LEU A 108 -3.21 19.44 -16.75
N LYS A 109 -2.43 20.39 -17.29
CA LYS A 109 -2.29 20.62 -18.72
C LYS A 109 -1.56 19.43 -19.40
N PRO A 110 -1.62 19.34 -20.74
CA PRO A 110 -0.82 18.36 -21.49
C PRO A 110 0.67 18.45 -21.11
N GLY A 111 1.27 17.32 -20.72
CA GLY A 111 2.67 17.22 -20.30
C GLY A 111 2.96 17.77 -18.90
N GLU A 112 1.97 18.32 -18.18
CA GLU A 112 2.15 18.84 -16.83
C GLU A 112 2.20 17.70 -15.81
N SER A 113 3.00 17.90 -14.76
CA SER A 113 3.15 16.95 -13.67
C SER A 113 2.89 17.60 -12.32
N ALA A 114 2.30 16.86 -11.39
CA ALA A 114 2.17 17.27 -9.99
C ALA A 114 2.74 16.21 -9.05
N ARG A 115 3.21 16.66 -7.88
CA ARG A 115 3.79 15.81 -6.85
C ARG A 115 2.93 15.84 -5.60
N ILE A 116 2.63 14.66 -5.07
CA ILE A 116 1.94 14.47 -3.80
C ILE A 116 2.96 13.87 -2.83
N ARG A 117 3.15 14.50 -1.68
CA ARG A 117 4.08 14.04 -0.64
C ARG A 117 3.33 13.77 0.65
N TYR A 118 3.56 12.60 1.22
CA TYR A 118 2.98 12.23 2.49
C TYR A 118 3.88 11.26 3.26
N VAL A 119 3.61 11.13 4.56
CA VAL A 119 4.40 10.30 5.47
C VAL A 119 3.48 9.26 6.09
N LEU A 120 3.88 7.99 5.97
CA LEU A 120 3.22 6.85 6.56
C LEU A 120 3.97 6.37 7.78
N ARG A 121 3.24 6.07 8.86
CA ARG A 121 3.75 5.35 10.02
C ARG A 121 3.53 3.86 9.80
N CYS A 122 4.55 3.05 10.04
CA CYS A 122 4.48 1.58 9.92
C CYS A 122 4.42 0.91 11.31
N PRO A 123 3.23 0.75 11.94
CA PRO A 123 3.13 0.30 13.33
C PRO A 123 3.34 -1.21 13.53
N LEU A 124 3.15 -2.02 12.50
CA LEU A 124 3.17 -3.49 12.55
C LEU A 124 4.22 -4.05 11.59
N ARG A 125 4.89 -5.15 12.00
CA ARG A 125 5.82 -5.88 11.14
C ARG A 125 5.06 -6.66 10.06
N GLY A 126 5.65 -6.85 8.89
CA GLY A 126 5.03 -7.61 7.80
C GLY A 126 5.45 -7.12 6.41
N HIS A 127 4.88 -7.76 5.39
CA HIS A 127 5.00 -7.34 3.99
C HIS A 127 3.74 -6.56 3.62
N TYR A 128 3.92 -5.39 3.02
CA TYR A 128 2.82 -4.50 2.66
C TYR A 128 3.01 -4.01 1.23
N THR A 129 1.91 -3.84 0.52
CA THR A 129 1.91 -3.28 -0.84
C THR A 129 1.11 -1.99 -0.84
N ILE A 130 1.73 -0.91 -1.29
CA ILE A 130 1.08 0.39 -1.52
C ILE A 130 0.59 0.43 -2.97
N GLY A 131 -0.63 0.92 -3.18
CA GLY A 131 -1.32 0.91 -4.46
C GLY A 131 -2.48 -0.09 -4.51
N PRO A 132 -3.24 -0.15 -5.61
CA PRO A 132 -3.06 0.61 -6.85
C PRO A 132 -3.48 2.08 -6.68
N VAL A 133 -3.12 2.97 -7.60
CA VAL A 133 -3.53 4.39 -7.52
C VAL A 133 -4.93 4.53 -8.12
N SER A 134 -5.87 5.04 -7.34
CA SER A 134 -7.24 5.29 -7.79
C SER A 134 -7.36 6.72 -8.30
N LEU A 135 -7.94 6.86 -9.49
CA LEU A 135 -8.17 8.14 -10.14
C LEU A 135 -9.67 8.34 -10.31
N ARG A 136 -10.14 9.56 -10.05
CA ARG A 136 -11.52 9.95 -10.34
C ARG A 136 -11.54 11.24 -11.12
N HIS A 137 -11.97 11.16 -12.36
CA HIS A 137 -12.09 12.28 -13.27
C HIS A 137 -13.52 12.85 -13.20
N ARG A 138 -13.62 14.19 -13.17
CA ARG A 138 -14.87 14.92 -13.30
C ARG A 138 -14.71 16.01 -14.35
N ASN A 139 -15.73 16.13 -15.19
CA ASN A 139 -15.76 17.20 -16.18
C ASN A 139 -16.05 18.55 -15.50
N THR A 140 -15.73 19.65 -16.19
CA THR A 140 -15.98 21.03 -15.74
C THR A 140 -17.42 21.27 -15.26
N PHE A 141 -18.42 20.70 -15.95
CA PHE A 141 -19.83 20.85 -15.57
C PHE A 141 -20.33 19.78 -14.59
N ASN A 142 -19.45 18.87 -14.14
CA ASN A 142 -19.76 17.77 -13.23
C ASN A 142 -20.97 16.94 -13.69
N LEU A 143 -21.08 16.71 -15.00
CA LEU A 143 -22.15 15.93 -15.64
C LEU A 143 -21.83 14.43 -15.65
N GLY A 144 -20.54 14.10 -15.79
CA GLY A 144 -20.02 12.74 -15.72
C GLY A 144 -18.94 12.61 -14.67
N VAL A 145 -18.89 11.45 -14.03
CA VAL A 145 -17.79 11.02 -13.16
C VAL A 145 -17.26 9.70 -13.71
N GLU A 146 -15.96 9.63 -13.88
CA GLU A 146 -15.27 8.43 -14.35
C GLU A 146 -14.25 8.01 -13.30
N GLU A 147 -14.28 6.73 -12.92
CA GLU A 147 -13.37 6.15 -11.94
C GLU A 147 -12.45 5.17 -12.65
N MET A 148 -11.17 5.26 -12.35
CA MET A 148 -10.11 4.47 -12.96
C MET A 148 -9.12 4.01 -11.90
N ARG A 149 -8.33 3.00 -12.25
CA ARG A 149 -7.22 2.52 -11.43
C ARG A 149 -5.98 2.40 -12.30
N VAL A 150 -4.88 2.96 -11.84
CA VAL A 150 -3.55 2.77 -12.40
C VAL A 150 -2.87 1.67 -11.61
N ASP A 151 -2.48 0.61 -12.31
CA ASP A 151 -1.85 -0.58 -11.74
C ASP A 151 -0.38 -0.29 -11.37
N HIS A 152 -0.18 0.49 -10.31
CA HIS A 152 1.13 0.89 -9.83
C HIS A 152 1.29 0.51 -8.36
N HIS A 153 2.05 -0.56 -8.12
CA HIS A 153 2.28 -1.15 -6.82
C HIS A 153 3.71 -0.94 -6.35
N SER A 154 3.89 -0.75 -5.03
CA SER A 154 5.20 -0.66 -4.40
C SER A 154 5.20 -1.48 -3.12
N ASP A 155 6.10 -2.45 -3.02
CA ASP A 155 6.19 -3.35 -1.88
C ASP A 155 7.15 -2.80 -0.83
N VAL A 156 6.79 -2.99 0.44
CA VAL A 156 7.52 -2.52 1.61
C VAL A 156 7.57 -3.63 2.65
N ILE A 157 8.75 -3.85 3.22
CA ILE A 157 8.98 -4.85 4.26
C ILE A 157 9.26 -4.13 5.58
N VAL A 158 8.47 -4.46 6.60
CA VAL A 158 8.62 -3.90 7.95
C VAL A 158 9.14 -4.97 8.90
N PHE A 159 10.39 -4.83 9.33
CA PHE A 159 11.06 -5.72 10.27
C PHE A 159 10.64 -5.42 11.73
N PRO A 160 10.71 -6.40 12.63
CA PRO A 160 10.59 -6.12 14.07
C PRO A 160 11.74 -5.25 14.56
N GLN A 161 11.49 -4.42 15.56
CA GLN A 161 12.56 -3.70 16.28
C GLN A 161 13.52 -4.72 16.91
N VAL A 162 14.79 -4.62 16.55
CA VAL A 162 15.86 -5.39 17.20
C VAL A 162 16.20 -4.66 18.48
N LYS A 163 16.10 -5.36 19.61
CA LYS A 163 16.61 -4.85 20.88
C LYS A 163 17.89 -5.60 21.19
N ASP A 164 18.95 -4.86 21.45
CA ASP A 164 20.15 -5.46 22.02
C ASP A 164 19.76 -6.08 23.36
N VAL A 165 20.01 -7.37 23.48
CA VAL A 165 19.94 -8.04 24.77
C VAL A 165 21.20 -7.57 25.48
N GLU A 166 21.08 -6.56 26.36
CA GLU A 166 22.09 -6.33 27.40
C GLU A 166 22.42 -7.70 27.96
N GLU A 167 23.69 -8.13 27.88
CA GLU A 167 24.17 -9.46 28.24
C GLU A 167 23.37 -9.98 29.43
N ALA A 168 22.26 -10.66 29.12
CA ALA A 168 21.46 -11.26 30.15
C ALA A 168 22.45 -12.23 30.73
N PHE A 169 22.78 -12.07 32.01
CA PHE A 169 23.70 -12.95 32.71
C PHE A 169 23.13 -14.37 32.56
N LEU A 170 23.45 -15.02 31.45
CA LEU A 170 23.23 -16.43 31.15
C LEU A 170 24.30 -17.19 31.94
N ARG A 171 24.42 -16.82 33.22
CA ARG A 171 25.01 -17.66 34.24
C ARG A 171 24.00 -18.75 34.47
N SER A 172 24.25 -19.89 33.84
CA SER A 172 23.70 -21.15 34.30
C SER A 172 23.89 -21.22 35.83
N ARG A 173 22.78 -21.29 36.59
CA ARG A 173 22.83 -21.55 38.04
C ARG A 173 23.39 -22.94 38.34
N THR A 174 23.43 -23.80 37.32
CA THR A 174 24.05 -25.12 37.39
C THR A 174 25.52 -24.97 37.03
N PRO A 175 26.47 -25.36 37.90
CA PRO A 175 27.86 -25.48 37.50
C PRO A 175 27.92 -26.45 36.32
N LYS A 176 28.55 -26.04 35.20
CA LYS A 176 28.99 -27.01 34.20
C LYS A 176 29.97 -27.92 34.91
N MET A 177 29.55 -29.12 35.27
CA MET A 177 30.50 -30.16 35.66
C MET A 177 31.33 -30.44 34.42
N TYR A 178 32.55 -29.89 34.36
CA TYR A 178 33.55 -30.37 33.43
C TYR A 178 33.88 -31.80 33.87
N THR A 179 33.22 -32.80 33.28
CA THR A 179 33.62 -34.19 33.44
C THR A 179 34.98 -34.34 32.76
N GLY A 180 36.06 -34.35 33.55
CA GLY A 180 37.42 -34.59 33.06
C GLY A 180 38.52 -33.65 33.56
N ALA A 181 38.22 -32.63 34.37
CA ALA A 181 39.26 -31.70 34.85
C ALA A 181 39.92 -32.09 36.19
N THR A 182 39.61 -33.27 36.74
CA THR A 182 40.36 -33.82 37.88
C THR A 182 41.09 -35.08 37.42
N THR A 183 42.39 -34.95 37.20
CA THR A 183 43.27 -36.11 37.10
C THR A 183 43.48 -36.64 38.52
N LEU A 184 42.70 -37.65 38.92
CA LEU A 184 43.02 -38.43 40.12
C LEU A 184 44.33 -39.17 39.83
N ARG A 185 45.41 -38.79 40.55
CA ARG A 185 46.73 -39.45 40.46
C ARG A 185 46.80 -40.75 41.29
N THR A 186 45.76 -41.03 42.06
CA THR A 186 45.67 -42.22 42.89
C THR A 186 44.72 -43.21 42.21
N PRO A 187 45.16 -44.42 41.86
CA PRO A 187 44.25 -45.45 41.35
C PRO A 187 43.22 -45.78 42.43
N GLY A 188 41.94 -45.54 42.14
CA GLY A 188 40.82 -45.88 43.01
C GLY A 188 40.61 -47.41 43.11
N GLN A 189 39.70 -47.84 43.97
CA GLN A 189 39.37 -49.26 44.25
C GLN A 189 38.67 -50.00 43.08
N GLY A 190 39.20 -49.87 41.86
CA GLY A 190 38.82 -50.70 40.71
C GLY A 190 37.45 -50.40 40.07
N SER A 191 36.67 -49.45 40.59
CA SER A 191 35.38 -49.04 40.00
C SER A 191 35.44 -47.72 39.22
N GLU A 192 36.54 -46.98 39.33
CA GLU A 192 36.73 -45.69 38.64
C GLU A 192 37.62 -45.92 37.41
N PHE A 193 37.16 -45.47 36.23
CA PHE A 193 37.80 -45.68 34.93
C PHE A 193 39.15 -44.96 34.86
N TYR A 194 40.23 -45.65 35.25
CA TYR A 194 41.59 -45.16 35.07
C TYR A 194 42.25 -45.72 33.81
N SER A 195 42.01 -47.00 33.50
CA SER A 195 42.46 -47.65 32.27
C SER A 195 41.64 -48.93 32.04
N LEU A 196 41.45 -49.31 30.78
CA LEU A 196 40.99 -50.65 30.43
C LEU A 196 42.13 -51.63 30.74
N ARG A 197 41.84 -52.68 31.51
CA ARG A 197 42.74 -53.83 31.71
C ARG A 197 42.09 -55.09 31.17
N GLU A 198 42.89 -56.03 30.69
CA GLU A 198 42.39 -57.35 30.31
C GLU A 198 41.82 -58.09 31.52
N TYR A 199 40.73 -58.80 31.28
CA TYR A 199 40.06 -59.62 32.29
C TYR A 199 40.97 -60.79 32.70
N VAL A 200 41.15 -60.98 34.01
CA VAL A 200 41.87 -62.13 34.56
C VAL A 200 40.90 -63.02 35.34
N PRO A 201 40.96 -64.36 35.16
CA PRO A 201 40.08 -65.29 35.88
C PRO A 201 40.21 -65.12 37.40
N GLY A 202 39.11 -64.74 38.05
CA GLY A 202 39.06 -64.37 39.47
C GLY A 202 38.48 -62.97 39.72
N ASP A 203 38.37 -62.15 38.67
CA ASP A 203 37.72 -60.85 38.76
C ASP A 203 36.20 -60.96 39.02
N PRO A 204 35.60 -60.07 39.84
CA PRO A 204 34.18 -60.09 40.14
C PRO A 204 33.33 -59.90 38.87
N PHE A 205 32.26 -60.69 38.69
CA PHE A 205 31.34 -60.60 37.54
C PHE A 205 30.68 -59.23 37.33
N LYS A 206 30.77 -58.32 38.31
CA LYS A 206 30.23 -56.96 38.22
C LYS A 206 31.12 -55.97 37.46
N SER A 207 32.32 -56.37 37.02
CA SER A 207 33.27 -55.50 36.31
C SER A 207 33.48 -55.87 34.83
N ILE A 208 32.45 -56.42 34.18
CA ILE A 208 32.35 -56.60 32.72
C ILE A 208 31.34 -55.59 32.18
#